data_AF-A0A6I5ZYS2-F1
#
_entry.id   AF-A0A6I5ZYS2-F1
#
_cell.length_a   1.000
_cell.length_b   1.000
_cell.length_c   1.000
_cell.angle_alpha   90.00
_cell.angle_beta   90.00
_cell.angle_gamma   90.00
#
_symmetry.space_group_name_H-M   'P 1'
#
loop_
_entity.id
_entity.type
_entity.pdbx_description
1 polymer ?
#
loop_
_entity_poly.entity_id
_entity_poly.type
_entity_poly.pdbx_seq_one_letter_code
_entity_poly.pdbx_strand_id
1 'polypeptide(L)'
;MGTSTARPRDRHSPAPPASASPTRRGWSRRDGWPALVLGTVAECYLVLVLALTAIAVVPLALGWQGSVVQTGSMRPHVNPGDVVLSTALPADSPVPLGGVVQFRTAAPGGGERTVLHRIVAPAEEQGEWVTAGDANHDVDSSTLSREDITGQARLLVRWVGLPSVWLRTGELAWVAAWVALTLAAVAVRVWSWPRREDEDAPTPSPGAGAGPPAPALGRRTFLAAALAVTAGGTVLAGREPVWAGFTARTATAGNTFRVGTWPTLALGRVASFALLAATRVANEAPYGIGSSVVGSVGVSPGTTVSGFWSWDITGSVERNTATARNARADALALYDTTRARAATRAASTTVTGTLPPGVAHRNGPVHVTGTLTLDARGDASAVFVITGTSVTFTAGSSVVLVNGASADRVLFLGTSTVTVSEGAYVRGVVLANGDVSLVRATVAGRVVSTQGAVLLRAATIAAP
;
A
#
# COMPACT_ATOMS: atom_id res chain seq x y z
N MET A 1 -69.25 -70.78 57.60
CA MET A 1 -69.79 -71.56 56.48
C MET A 1 -70.05 -70.60 55.32
N GLY A 2 -69.38 -70.79 54.19
CA GLY A 2 -69.42 -69.87 53.05
C GLY A 2 -68.19 -70.03 52.15
N THR A 3 -68.16 -71.15 51.44
CA THR A 3 -67.24 -71.55 50.36
C THR A 3 -67.26 -70.52 49.22
N SER A 4 -66.14 -70.12 48.60
CA SER A 4 -65.50 -70.72 47.41
C SER A 4 -65.04 -69.50 46.59
N THR A 5 -63.78 -69.36 46.19
CA THR A 5 -63.34 -69.82 44.86
C THR A 5 -61.81 -69.91 44.78
N ALA A 6 -61.35 -71.04 44.24
CA ALA A 6 -60.00 -71.28 43.71
C ALA A 6 -59.77 -70.41 42.44
N ARG A 7 -58.56 -70.01 42.03
CA ARG A 7 -57.42 -70.78 41.44
C ARG A 7 -56.48 -69.72 40.75
N PRO A 8 -55.39 -70.06 40.02
CA PRO A 8 -54.14 -70.77 40.30
C PRO A 8 -52.87 -69.87 40.14
N ARG A 9 -51.70 -70.50 40.35
CA ARG A 9 -50.31 -70.06 40.07
C ARG A 9 -50.07 -69.61 38.61
N ASP A 10 -49.14 -68.68 38.41
CA ASP A 10 -48.11 -68.69 37.33
C ASP A 10 -46.99 -67.67 37.65
N ARG A 11 -45.76 -68.13 37.92
CA ARG A 11 -44.61 -68.29 37.00
C ARG A 11 -43.97 -66.98 36.53
N HIS A 12 -42.68 -66.86 36.86
CA HIS A 12 -41.75 -65.85 36.40
C HIS A 12 -41.74 -65.70 34.87
N SER A 13 -41.69 -64.47 34.39
CA SER A 13 -41.07 -64.10 33.11
C SER A 13 -40.38 -62.74 33.29
N PRO A 14 -39.12 -62.57 32.87
CA PRO A 14 -38.39 -61.32 33.00
C PRO A 14 -38.92 -60.27 32.00
N ALA A 15 -38.93 -59.01 32.44
CA ALA A 15 -39.32 -57.87 31.61
C ALA A 15 -38.45 -57.80 30.33
N PRO A 16 -39.03 -57.48 29.16
CA PRO A 16 -38.24 -57.25 27.95
C PRO A 16 -37.40 -55.97 28.08
N PRO A 17 -36.19 -55.92 27.52
CA PRO A 17 -35.37 -54.71 27.57
C PRO A 17 -36.09 -53.58 26.81
N ALA A 18 -36.16 -52.41 27.46
CA ALA A 18 -36.68 -51.19 26.88
C ALA A 18 -36.02 -50.94 25.52
N SER A 19 -36.84 -50.90 24.47
CA SER A 19 -36.42 -50.47 23.14
C SER A 19 -35.86 -49.05 23.25
N ALA A 20 -34.55 -48.91 23.11
CA ALA A 20 -33.91 -47.63 22.90
C ALA A 20 -34.44 -47.07 21.58
N SER A 21 -35.33 -46.08 21.67
CA SER A 21 -35.72 -45.27 20.53
C SER A 21 -34.45 -44.58 20.01
N PRO A 22 -34.13 -44.66 18.70
CA PRO A 22 -33.02 -43.91 18.18
C PRO A 22 -33.40 -42.44 18.32
N THR A 23 -32.77 -41.74 19.27
CA THR A 23 -32.80 -40.28 19.32
C THR A 23 -32.24 -39.82 17.99
N ARG A 24 -33.13 -39.51 17.03
CA ARG A 24 -32.80 -38.74 15.84
C ARG A 24 -32.13 -37.47 16.37
N ARG A 25 -30.80 -37.42 16.30
CA ARG A 25 -30.02 -36.20 16.51
C ARG A 25 -30.42 -35.25 15.38
N GLY A 26 -31.50 -34.53 15.60
CA GLY A 26 -31.96 -33.48 14.74
C GLY A 26 -30.87 -32.42 14.71
N TRP A 27 -30.21 -32.31 13.55
CA TRP A 27 -29.29 -31.22 13.20
C TRP A 27 -29.95 -29.82 13.31
N SER A 28 -31.27 -29.78 13.59
CA SER A 28 -32.12 -28.61 13.69
C SER A 28 -32.42 -28.11 15.12
N ARG A 29 -31.73 -28.59 16.16
CA ARG A 29 -31.84 -27.95 17.49
C ARG A 29 -31.09 -26.63 17.51
N ARG A 30 -31.73 -25.60 18.09
CA ARG A 30 -31.19 -24.25 18.32
C ARG A 30 -29.88 -24.24 19.12
N ASP A 31 -29.50 -25.37 19.69
CA ASP A 31 -28.33 -25.57 20.56
C ASP A 31 -27.15 -26.25 19.84
N GLY A 32 -27.18 -26.33 18.51
CA GLY A 32 -26.12 -26.92 17.70
C GLY A 32 -25.06 -25.94 17.21
N TRP A 33 -23.90 -26.46 16.80
CA TRP A 33 -22.80 -25.72 16.14
C TRP A 33 -23.25 -24.71 15.06
N PRO A 34 -24.28 -24.97 14.22
CA PRO A 34 -24.73 -23.99 13.23
C PRO A 34 -25.28 -22.69 13.85
N ALA A 35 -25.99 -22.78 14.97
CA ALA A 35 -26.55 -21.60 15.64
C ALA A 35 -25.45 -20.75 16.30
N LEU A 36 -24.42 -21.42 16.86
CA LEU A 36 -23.23 -20.77 17.39
C LEU A 36 -22.48 -20.03 16.28
N VAL A 37 -22.11 -20.73 15.20
CA VAL A 37 -21.32 -20.16 14.09
C VAL A 37 -22.08 -19.01 13.43
N LEU A 38 -23.36 -19.20 13.10
CA LEU A 38 -24.15 -18.17 12.44
C LEU A 38 -24.39 -16.96 13.36
N GLY A 39 -24.60 -17.21 14.67
CA GLY A 39 -24.69 -16.17 15.69
C GLY A 39 -23.40 -15.36 15.84
N THR A 40 -22.24 -16.02 15.88
CA THR A 40 -20.94 -15.36 15.93
C THR A 40 -20.65 -14.54 14.68
N VAL A 41 -20.94 -15.07 13.48
CA VAL A 41 -20.75 -14.32 12.22
C VAL A 41 -21.65 -13.08 12.18
N ALA A 42 -22.92 -13.22 12.56
CA ALA A 42 -23.84 -12.09 12.65
C ALA A 42 -23.38 -11.05 13.68
N GLU A 43 -22.87 -11.49 14.83
CA GLU A 43 -22.32 -10.60 15.86
C GLU A 43 -21.07 -9.86 15.36
N CYS A 44 -20.11 -10.56 14.75
CA CYS A 44 -18.93 -9.95 14.15
C CYS A 44 -19.31 -8.91 13.09
N TYR A 45 -20.30 -9.22 12.25
CA TYR A 45 -20.81 -8.26 11.26
C TYR A 45 -21.42 -7.02 11.93
N LEU A 46 -22.33 -7.20 12.90
CA LEU A 46 -23.01 -6.07 13.56
C LEU A 46 -22.02 -5.21 14.36
N VAL A 47 -21.08 -5.83 15.06
CA VAL A 47 -20.01 -5.13 15.80
C VAL A 47 -19.11 -4.38 14.84
N LEU A 48 -18.76 -4.96 13.69
CA LEU A 48 -17.97 -4.28 12.66
C LEU A 48 -18.69 -3.04 12.14
N VAL A 49 -19.96 -3.16 11.74
CA VAL A 49 -20.74 -2.01 11.24
C VAL A 49 -20.86 -0.94 12.33
N LEU A 50 -21.22 -1.32 13.56
CA LEU A 50 -21.32 -0.39 14.69
C LEU A 50 -19.99 0.31 14.97
N ALA A 51 -18.88 -0.42 15.00
CA ALA A 51 -17.55 0.15 15.24
C ALA A 51 -17.16 1.13 14.14
N LEU A 52 -17.37 0.77 12.86
CA LEU A 52 -17.09 1.66 11.74
C LEU A 52 -17.96 2.93 11.77
N THR A 53 -19.25 2.80 12.10
CA THR A 53 -20.14 3.96 12.30
C THR A 53 -19.69 4.81 13.48
N ALA A 54 -19.30 4.21 14.61
CA ALA A 54 -18.81 4.94 15.77
C ALA A 54 -17.52 5.71 15.43
N ILE A 55 -16.58 5.09 14.72
CA ILE A 55 -15.34 5.75 14.25
C ILE A 55 -15.65 6.92 13.31
N ALA A 56 -16.69 6.82 12.48
CA ALA A 56 -17.11 7.91 11.60
C ALA A 56 -17.85 9.04 12.33
N VAL A 57 -18.63 8.72 13.37
CA VAL A 57 -19.54 9.68 14.03
C VAL A 57 -18.92 10.35 15.25
N VAL A 58 -18.17 9.63 16.09
CA VAL A 58 -17.60 10.17 17.34
C VAL A 58 -16.69 11.38 17.09
N PRO A 59 -15.78 11.38 16.10
CA PRO A 59 -14.94 12.54 15.83
C PRO A 59 -15.72 13.81 15.44
N LEU A 60 -16.92 13.66 14.87
CA LEU A 60 -17.77 14.80 14.53
C LEU A 60 -18.24 15.57 15.78
N ALA A 61 -18.50 14.85 16.88
CA ALA A 61 -18.80 15.46 18.16
C ALA A 61 -17.58 16.20 18.78
N LEU A 62 -16.37 15.87 18.32
CA LEU A 62 -15.12 16.53 18.69
C LEU A 62 -14.76 17.69 17.76
N GLY A 63 -15.69 18.15 16.92
CA GLY A 63 -15.49 19.26 15.99
C GLY A 63 -14.76 18.90 14.70
N TRP A 64 -14.60 17.61 14.39
CA TRP A 64 -14.07 17.18 13.10
C TRP A 64 -15.17 17.26 12.04
N GLN A 65 -14.75 17.40 10.79
CA GLN A 65 -15.64 17.45 9.63
C GLN A 65 -15.60 16.10 8.92
N GLY A 66 -16.77 15.56 8.55
CA GLY A 66 -16.89 14.30 7.84
C GLY A 66 -17.39 14.50 6.42
N SER A 67 -16.68 13.90 5.47
CA SER A 67 -16.92 14.08 4.04
C SER A 67 -16.95 12.71 3.34
N VAL A 68 -18.04 12.41 2.64
CA VAL A 68 -18.14 11.17 1.85
C VAL A 68 -17.51 11.38 0.48
N VAL A 69 -16.61 10.49 0.10
CA VAL A 69 -15.95 10.50 -1.19
C VAL A 69 -16.87 9.98 -2.28
N GLN A 70 -17.00 10.77 -3.33
CA GLN A 70 -17.97 10.51 -4.39
C GLN A 70 -17.34 10.09 -5.72
N THR A 71 -16.03 10.34 -5.90
CA THR A 71 -15.33 10.11 -7.17
C THR A 71 -14.06 9.30 -7.01
N GLY A 72 -13.59 8.80 -8.15
CA GLY A 72 -12.40 7.96 -8.25
C GLY A 72 -11.10 8.73 -8.47
N SER A 73 -11.08 10.07 -8.40
CA SER A 73 -9.86 10.86 -8.66
C SER A 73 -8.74 10.61 -7.65
N MET A 74 -9.05 9.97 -6.53
CA MET A 74 -8.11 9.65 -5.45
C MET A 74 -7.82 8.15 -5.33
N ARG A 75 -8.17 7.37 -6.35
CA ARG A 75 -7.79 5.96 -6.46
C ARG A 75 -6.28 5.81 -6.67
N PRO A 76 -5.67 4.68 -6.27
CA PRO A 76 -6.27 3.52 -5.59
C PRO A 76 -6.47 3.70 -4.08
N HIS A 77 -5.95 4.79 -3.50
CA HIS A 77 -5.85 4.95 -2.06
C HIS A 77 -7.18 5.27 -1.39
N VAL A 78 -8.02 6.07 -2.04
CA VAL A 78 -9.37 6.38 -1.58
C VAL A 78 -10.39 6.04 -2.66
N ASN A 79 -11.45 5.36 -2.24
CA ASN A 79 -12.49 4.87 -3.12
C ASN A 79 -13.78 5.66 -2.90
N PRO A 80 -14.62 5.78 -3.94
CA PRO A 80 -16.00 6.21 -3.77
C PRO A 80 -16.69 5.38 -2.68
N GLY A 81 -17.37 6.06 -1.75
CA GLY A 81 -18.05 5.44 -0.62
C GLY A 81 -17.25 5.41 0.68
N ASP A 82 -16.03 5.93 0.69
CA ASP A 82 -15.27 6.13 1.93
C ASP A 82 -15.64 7.45 2.61
N VAL A 83 -15.48 7.51 3.93
CA VAL A 83 -15.65 8.72 4.72
C VAL A 83 -14.28 9.24 5.12
N VAL A 84 -13.96 10.47 4.73
CA VAL A 84 -12.78 11.18 5.20
C VAL A 84 -13.18 12.11 6.33
N LEU A 85 -12.46 12.02 7.44
CA LEU A 85 -12.60 12.91 8.57
C LEU A 85 -11.43 13.89 8.57
N SER A 86 -11.75 15.18 8.53
CA SER A 86 -10.81 16.28 8.45
C SER A 86 -10.92 17.18 9.68
N THR A 87 -9.81 17.84 10.00
CA THR A 87 -9.75 18.89 11.03
C THR A 87 -9.53 20.22 10.35
N ALA A 88 -10.10 21.30 10.91
CA ALA A 88 -9.76 22.65 10.49
C ALA A 88 -8.24 22.86 10.57
N LEU A 89 -7.67 23.50 9.56
CA LEU A 89 -6.25 23.77 9.48
C LEU A 89 -6.03 25.24 9.87
N PRO A 90 -5.43 25.54 11.04
CA PRO A 90 -5.30 26.92 11.52
C PRO A 90 -4.49 27.79 10.55
N ALA A 91 -4.88 29.05 10.35
CA ALA A 91 -4.26 29.96 9.37
C ALA A 91 -2.73 30.00 9.48
N ASP A 92 -2.20 30.05 10.71
CA ASP A 92 -0.77 30.17 11.02
C ASP A 92 0.03 28.86 10.91
N SER A 93 -0.65 27.73 10.65
CA SER A 93 0.03 26.44 10.51
C SER A 93 0.64 26.26 9.11
N PRO A 94 1.83 25.64 9.00
CA PRO A 94 2.44 25.40 7.71
C PRO A 94 1.58 24.46 6.86
N VAL A 95 1.52 24.74 5.55
CA VAL A 95 0.78 23.90 4.60
C VAL A 95 1.46 22.53 4.49
N PRO A 96 0.73 21.42 4.70
CA PRO A 96 1.32 20.09 4.69
C PRO A 96 1.59 19.64 3.24
N LEU A 97 2.78 19.92 2.72
CA LEU A 97 3.24 19.42 1.42
C LEU A 97 3.17 17.88 1.40
N GLY A 98 2.62 17.31 0.32
CA GLY A 98 2.33 15.89 0.21
C GLY A 98 1.13 15.41 1.03
N GLY A 99 0.52 16.27 1.85
CA GLY A 99 -0.70 15.97 2.59
C GLY A 99 -1.94 16.13 1.72
N VAL A 100 -3.05 15.49 2.12
CA VAL A 100 -4.33 15.71 1.46
C VAL A 100 -5.18 16.68 2.27
N VAL A 101 -5.64 17.71 1.57
CA VAL A 101 -6.37 18.83 2.13
C VAL A 101 -7.74 18.92 1.50
N GLN A 102 -8.67 19.46 2.25
CA GLN A 102 -10.02 19.80 1.83
C GLN A 102 -10.06 21.28 1.51
N PHE A 103 -10.50 21.62 0.31
CA PHE A 103 -10.61 23.00 -0.16
C PHE A 103 -11.90 23.21 -0.95
N ARG A 104 -12.29 24.48 -1.12
CA ARG A 104 -13.42 24.86 -1.96
C ARG A 104 -12.91 25.38 -3.29
N THR A 105 -13.57 24.99 -4.37
CA THR A 105 -13.26 25.45 -5.72
C THR A 105 -14.54 25.64 -6.51
N ALA A 106 -14.51 26.46 -7.56
CA ALA A 106 -15.67 26.70 -8.41
C ALA A 106 -16.06 25.42 -9.18
N ALA A 107 -17.35 25.08 -9.17
CA ALA A 107 -17.87 23.99 -9.97
C ALA A 107 -18.03 24.39 -11.45
N PRO A 108 -17.79 23.48 -12.42
CA PRO A 108 -18.11 23.71 -13.82
C PRO A 108 -19.63 23.79 -13.99
N GLY A 109 -20.19 25.01 -13.92
CA GLY A 109 -21.64 25.25 -13.89
C GLY A 109 -22.09 26.32 -12.88
N GLY A 110 -21.15 26.87 -12.09
CA GLY A 110 -21.44 27.87 -11.06
C GLY A 110 -21.70 27.23 -9.69
N GLY A 111 -21.21 27.89 -8.64
CA GLY A 111 -21.28 27.41 -7.25
C GLY A 111 -19.94 26.93 -6.70
N GLU A 112 -19.82 26.89 -5.37
CA GLU A 112 -18.68 26.31 -4.67
C GLU A 112 -18.88 24.79 -4.55
N ARG A 113 -17.82 24.02 -4.82
CA ARG A 113 -17.76 22.60 -4.49
C ARG A 113 -16.56 22.34 -3.60
N THR A 114 -16.72 21.40 -2.68
CA THR A 114 -15.60 20.97 -1.84
C THR A 114 -14.88 19.80 -2.51
N VAL A 115 -13.54 19.88 -2.56
CA VAL A 115 -12.65 18.87 -3.14
C VAL A 115 -11.60 18.51 -2.08
N LEU A 116 -11.15 17.25 -2.03
CA LEU A 116 -9.88 16.89 -1.43
C LEU A 116 -8.91 16.33 -2.46
N HIS A 117 -7.79 17.00 -2.61
CA HIS A 117 -6.66 16.53 -3.40
C HIS A 117 -5.36 16.72 -2.64
N ARG A 118 -4.33 15.98 -3.06
CA ARG A 118 -3.01 16.06 -2.45
C ARG A 118 -2.31 17.33 -2.88
N ILE A 119 -1.71 18.03 -1.92
CA ILE A 119 -0.79 19.12 -2.22
C ILE A 119 0.50 18.51 -2.77
N VAL A 120 0.78 18.76 -4.05
CA VAL A 120 1.94 18.17 -4.74
C VAL A 120 3.17 19.06 -4.59
N ALA A 121 2.99 20.36 -4.82
CA ALA A 121 4.08 21.33 -4.82
C ALA A 121 3.55 22.75 -4.54
N PRO A 122 4.43 23.69 -4.18
CA PRO A 122 4.15 25.12 -4.33
C PRO A 122 3.86 25.44 -5.81
N ALA A 123 2.98 26.41 -6.05
CA ALA A 123 2.75 26.94 -7.39
C ALA A 123 3.91 27.87 -7.82
N GLU A 124 3.86 28.36 -9.07
CA GLU A 124 4.82 29.35 -9.57
C GLU A 124 4.68 30.71 -8.87
N GLU A 125 3.47 31.04 -8.44
CA GLU A 125 3.17 32.24 -7.64
C GLU A 125 3.46 32.01 -6.15
N GLN A 126 4.07 32.99 -5.51
CA GLN A 126 4.47 32.87 -4.10
C GLN A 126 3.25 32.80 -3.19
N GLY A 127 3.19 31.77 -2.34
CA GLY A 127 2.11 31.58 -1.38
C GLY A 127 0.91 30.82 -1.94
N GLU A 128 1.03 30.24 -3.13
CA GLU A 128 0.05 29.34 -3.72
C GLU A 128 0.57 27.90 -3.80
N TRP A 129 -0.37 26.96 -3.89
CA TRP A 129 -0.09 25.52 -3.98
C TRP A 129 -0.88 24.89 -5.10
N VAL A 130 -0.28 23.87 -5.72
CA VAL A 130 -0.95 23.05 -6.71
C VAL A 130 -1.35 21.70 -6.10
N THR A 131 -2.54 21.24 -6.45
CA THR A 131 -3.07 19.96 -5.98
C THR A 131 -3.29 18.98 -7.10
N ALA A 132 -3.25 17.69 -6.80
CA ALA A 132 -3.59 16.65 -7.75
C ALA A 132 -4.35 15.52 -7.07
N GLY A 133 -5.32 14.97 -7.79
CA GLY A 133 -5.92 13.69 -7.44
C GLY A 133 -4.89 12.56 -7.58
N ASP A 134 -4.86 11.61 -6.65
CA ASP A 134 -3.91 10.48 -6.70
C ASP A 134 -4.05 9.59 -7.97
N ALA A 135 -5.22 9.62 -8.62
CA ALA A 135 -5.49 8.92 -9.88
C ALA A 135 -5.26 9.79 -11.12
N ASN A 136 -5.07 11.11 -10.93
CA ASN A 136 -4.88 12.04 -12.02
C ASN A 136 -3.40 12.04 -12.44
N HIS A 137 -3.14 11.98 -13.74
CA HIS A 137 -1.78 12.08 -14.29
C HIS A 137 -1.27 13.54 -14.29
N ASP A 138 -2.20 14.48 -14.44
CA ASP A 138 -1.92 15.90 -14.51
C ASP A 138 -2.34 16.60 -13.21
N VAL A 139 -1.63 17.68 -12.89
CA VAL A 139 -1.92 18.55 -11.74
C VAL A 139 -3.13 19.42 -12.05
N ASP A 140 -3.92 19.77 -11.04
CA ASP A 140 -5.09 20.63 -11.21
C ASP A 140 -4.66 22.00 -11.73
N SER A 141 -5.43 22.52 -12.69
CA SER A 141 -5.16 23.82 -13.33
C SER A 141 -5.45 25.01 -12.42
N SER A 142 -6.25 24.84 -11.38
CA SER A 142 -6.51 25.85 -10.37
C SER A 142 -5.48 25.76 -9.26
N THR A 143 -4.74 26.84 -9.04
CA THR A 143 -3.91 27.00 -7.85
C THR A 143 -4.80 27.25 -6.63
N LEU A 144 -4.28 26.92 -5.46
CA LEU A 144 -4.93 27.15 -4.18
C LEU A 144 -4.12 28.10 -3.34
N SER A 145 -4.79 29.13 -2.85
CA SER A 145 -4.26 29.99 -1.82
C SER A 145 -4.43 29.34 -0.45
N ARG A 146 -3.83 29.93 0.59
CA ARG A 146 -3.92 29.41 1.96
C ARG A 146 -5.35 29.41 2.50
N GLU A 147 -6.13 30.42 2.11
CA GLU A 147 -7.50 30.67 2.57
C GLU A 147 -8.51 29.69 1.97
N ASP A 148 -8.23 29.13 0.79
CA ASP A 148 -9.08 28.11 0.16
C ASP A 148 -9.05 26.77 0.92
N ILE A 149 -8.01 26.54 1.72
CA ILE A 149 -7.79 25.28 2.44
C ILE A 149 -8.62 25.27 3.73
N THR A 150 -9.82 24.70 3.62
CA THR A 150 -10.77 24.55 4.75
C THR A 150 -10.33 23.54 5.82
N GLY A 151 -9.54 22.53 5.47
CA GLY A 151 -9.14 21.51 6.43
C GLY A 151 -8.09 20.51 5.91
N GLN A 152 -7.53 19.75 6.83
CA GLN A 152 -6.61 18.66 6.53
C GLN A 152 -7.25 17.33 6.89
N ALA A 153 -7.21 16.36 5.97
CA ALA A 153 -7.69 15.02 6.25
C ALA A 153 -6.80 14.30 7.28
N ARG A 154 -7.44 13.62 8.24
CA ARG A 154 -6.78 12.96 9.38
C ARG A 154 -7.09 11.47 9.45
N LEU A 155 -8.32 11.07 9.17
CA LEU A 155 -8.77 9.69 9.30
C LEU A 155 -9.66 9.28 8.11
N LEU A 156 -9.49 8.06 7.62
CA LEU A 156 -10.28 7.48 6.54
C LEU A 156 -11.05 6.27 7.09
N VAL A 157 -12.36 6.29 6.95
CA VAL A 157 -13.24 5.18 7.33
C VAL A 157 -13.79 4.54 6.05
N ARG A 158 -13.32 3.32 5.78
CA ARG A 158 -13.66 2.59 4.55
C ARG A 158 -15.11 2.10 4.59
N TRP A 159 -15.79 2.12 3.44
CA TRP A 159 -17.10 1.49 3.19
C TRP A 159 -18.33 2.08 3.90
N VAL A 160 -18.16 2.90 4.94
CA VAL A 160 -19.29 3.47 5.71
C VAL A 160 -20.18 4.39 4.87
N GLY A 161 -19.61 5.07 3.87
CA GLY A 161 -20.32 5.97 2.98
C GLY A 161 -20.98 5.30 1.78
N LEU A 162 -20.80 3.98 1.57
CA LEU A 162 -21.34 3.28 0.40
C LEU A 162 -22.86 3.42 0.23
N PRO A 163 -23.69 3.31 1.30
CA PRO A 163 -25.13 3.52 1.17
C PRO A 163 -25.48 4.90 0.61
N SER A 164 -24.74 5.95 1.00
CA SER A 164 -24.98 7.30 0.49
C SER A 164 -24.62 7.44 -0.99
N VAL A 165 -23.58 6.73 -1.46
CA VAL A 165 -23.22 6.68 -2.87
C VAL A 165 -24.30 5.98 -3.67
N TRP A 166 -24.77 4.82 -3.21
CA TRP A 166 -25.83 4.07 -3.89
C TRP A 166 -27.15 4.83 -3.98
N LEU A 167 -27.55 5.51 -2.90
CA LEU A 167 -28.74 6.37 -2.90
C LEU A 167 -28.63 7.48 -3.94
N ARG A 168 -27.46 8.12 -4.05
CA ARG A 168 -27.22 9.20 -5.01
C ARG A 168 -27.15 8.70 -6.44
N THR A 169 -26.57 7.53 -6.69
CA THR A 169 -26.47 6.95 -8.04
C THR A 169 -27.75 6.22 -8.48
N GLY A 170 -28.78 6.16 -7.64
CA GLY A 170 -30.05 5.46 -7.95
C GLY A 170 -29.97 3.94 -7.81
N GLU A 171 -28.90 3.41 -7.21
CA GLU A 171 -28.61 1.99 -7.00
C GLU A 171 -29.37 1.42 -5.79
N LEU A 172 -30.69 1.59 -5.77
CA LEU A 172 -31.55 1.25 -4.63
C LEU A 172 -31.52 -0.25 -4.27
N ALA A 173 -31.23 -1.12 -5.24
CA ALA A 173 -31.11 -2.56 -5.03
C ALA A 173 -29.99 -2.90 -4.01
N TRP A 174 -28.85 -2.20 -4.08
CA TRP A 174 -27.73 -2.40 -3.16
C TRP A 174 -28.05 -1.90 -1.75
N VAL A 175 -28.77 -0.78 -1.64
CA VAL A 175 -29.26 -0.28 -0.35
C VAL A 175 -30.23 -1.29 0.27
N ALA A 176 -31.20 -1.78 -0.51
CA ALA A 176 -32.15 -2.78 -0.05
C ALA A 176 -31.46 -4.08 0.38
N ALA A 177 -30.48 -4.55 -0.39
CA ALA A 177 -29.70 -5.74 -0.06
C ALA A 177 -28.91 -5.55 1.24
N TRP A 178 -28.28 -4.40 1.45
CA TRP A 178 -27.53 -4.10 2.67
C TRP A 178 -28.45 -4.00 3.91
N VAL A 179 -29.61 -3.35 3.77
CA VAL A 179 -30.63 -3.31 4.83
C VAL A 179 -31.14 -4.72 5.14
N ALA A 180 -31.45 -5.52 4.12
CA ALA A 180 -31.90 -6.89 4.30
C ALA A 180 -30.84 -7.76 5.01
N LEU A 181 -29.56 -7.63 4.63
CA LEU A 181 -28.45 -8.31 5.30
C LEU A 181 -28.35 -7.91 6.78
N THR A 182 -28.48 -6.62 7.07
CA THR A 182 -28.41 -6.11 8.44
C THR A 182 -29.58 -6.63 9.28
N LEU A 183 -30.80 -6.58 8.74
CA LEU A 183 -31.99 -7.14 9.39
C LEU A 183 -31.86 -8.65 9.61
N ALA A 184 -31.31 -9.39 8.64
CA ALA A 184 -31.05 -10.81 8.77
C ALA A 184 -30.02 -11.10 9.88
N ALA A 185 -28.94 -10.34 9.97
CA ALA A 185 -27.94 -10.48 11.03
C ALA A 185 -28.56 -10.21 12.42
N VAL A 186 -29.40 -9.19 12.55
CA VAL A 186 -30.15 -8.92 13.80
C VAL A 186 -31.08 -10.08 14.14
N ALA A 187 -31.85 -10.59 13.17
CA ALA A 187 -32.77 -11.71 13.38
C ALA A 187 -32.04 -12.99 13.80
N VAL A 188 -30.92 -13.32 13.13
CA VAL A 188 -30.03 -14.42 13.49
C VAL A 188 -29.49 -14.25 14.91
N ARG A 189 -29.09 -13.02 15.29
CA ARG A 189 -28.54 -12.75 16.61
C ARG A 189 -29.58 -12.90 17.73
N VAL A 190 -30.82 -12.50 17.46
CA VAL A 190 -31.96 -12.71 18.37
C VAL A 190 -32.32 -14.19 18.48
N TRP A 191 -32.25 -14.94 17.37
CA TRP A 191 -32.56 -16.36 17.34
C TRP A 191 -31.50 -17.24 18.00
N SER A 192 -30.22 -16.89 17.86
CA SER A 192 -29.05 -17.60 18.43
C SER A 192 -28.74 -17.24 19.88
N TRP A 193 -29.44 -16.24 20.45
CA TRP A 193 -29.23 -15.85 21.85
C TRP A 193 -29.71 -16.98 22.79
N PRO A 194 -28.85 -17.51 23.69
CA PRO A 194 -29.26 -18.56 24.63
C PRO A 194 -30.42 -18.06 25.48
N ARG A 195 -31.57 -18.72 25.43
CA ARG A 195 -32.62 -18.47 26.41
C ARG A 195 -32.03 -18.84 27.76
N ARG A 196 -31.92 -17.87 28.67
CA ARG A 196 -31.77 -18.20 30.09
C ARG A 196 -32.98 -19.03 30.45
N GLU A 197 -32.78 -20.31 30.74
CA GLU A 197 -33.73 -21.09 31.50
C GLU A 197 -33.75 -20.44 32.89
N ASP A 198 -34.71 -19.55 33.11
CA ASP A 198 -35.06 -19.03 34.44
C ASP A 198 -35.93 -20.04 35.20
N GLU A 199 -35.66 -21.35 35.04
CA GLU A 199 -36.38 -22.41 35.76
C GLU A 199 -35.35 -23.28 36.50
N ASP A 200 -35.55 -23.38 37.81
CA ASP A 200 -34.80 -24.14 38.83
C ASP A 200 -33.55 -23.48 39.43
N ALA A 201 -33.69 -22.28 39.98
CA ALA A 201 -32.83 -21.84 41.08
C ALA A 201 -33.19 -22.63 42.36
N PRO A 202 -32.28 -23.45 42.95
CA PRO A 202 -32.50 -23.99 44.28
C PRO A 202 -32.63 -22.83 45.27
N THR A 203 -33.61 -22.92 46.18
CA THR A 203 -33.82 -21.96 47.27
C THR A 203 -32.49 -21.60 47.95
N PRO A 204 -32.18 -20.30 48.13
CA PRO A 204 -30.91 -19.90 48.72
C PRO A 204 -30.87 -20.34 50.19
N SER A 205 -29.84 -21.10 50.55
CA SER A 205 -29.51 -21.35 51.95
C SER A 205 -29.04 -20.03 52.59
N PRO A 206 -29.51 -19.69 53.80
CA PRO A 206 -29.18 -18.42 54.43
C PRO A 206 -27.74 -18.46 54.95
N GLY A 207 -26.81 -17.82 54.23
CA GLY A 207 -25.44 -17.65 54.73
C GLY A 207 -24.35 -17.52 53.67
N ALA A 208 -24.45 -16.56 52.75
CA ALA A 208 -23.28 -16.08 52.00
C ALA A 208 -23.50 -14.63 51.58
N GLY A 209 -22.59 -13.75 51.98
CA GLY A 209 -22.69 -12.30 51.78
C GLY A 209 -22.86 -11.90 50.32
N ALA A 210 -23.82 -11.02 50.08
CA ALA A 210 -24.09 -10.42 48.77
C ALA A 210 -22.95 -9.46 48.38
N GLY A 211 -22.13 -9.85 47.41
CA GLY A 211 -21.36 -8.89 46.63
C GLY A 211 -22.29 -8.10 45.70
N PRO A 212 -21.99 -6.82 45.40
CA PRO A 212 -22.85 -6.01 44.54
C PRO A 212 -22.96 -6.63 43.15
N PRO A 213 -24.16 -6.70 42.55
CA PRO A 213 -24.32 -7.26 41.22
C PRO A 213 -23.58 -6.38 40.21
N ALA A 214 -22.73 -7.00 39.39
CA ALA A 214 -22.10 -6.35 38.25
C ALA A 214 -23.19 -5.80 37.29
N PRO A 215 -23.00 -4.63 36.66
CA PRO A 215 -24.02 -4.01 35.83
C PRO A 215 -24.28 -4.88 34.58
N ALA A 216 -25.40 -5.59 34.58
CA ALA A 216 -25.93 -6.22 33.38
C ALA A 216 -26.41 -5.11 32.44
N LEU A 217 -25.60 -4.73 31.45
CA LEU A 217 -26.06 -3.94 30.30
C LEU A 217 -27.12 -4.79 29.58
N GLY A 218 -28.38 -4.56 29.93
CA GLY A 218 -29.51 -5.39 29.52
C GLY A 218 -29.79 -5.30 28.03
N ARG A 219 -30.44 -6.36 27.53
CA ARG A 219 -31.04 -6.65 26.20
C ARG A 219 -31.54 -5.44 25.37
N ARG A 220 -31.87 -4.32 26.01
CA ARG A 220 -32.36 -3.08 25.39
C ARG A 220 -31.25 -2.16 24.87
N THR A 221 -30.07 -2.17 25.50
CA THR A 221 -28.95 -1.29 25.12
C THR A 221 -28.29 -1.73 23.80
N PHE A 222 -28.16 -3.04 23.58
CA PHE A 222 -27.58 -3.61 22.33
C PHE A 222 -28.51 -3.48 21.11
N LEU A 223 -29.83 -3.71 21.28
CA LEU A 223 -30.81 -3.52 20.20
C LEU A 223 -31.00 -2.04 19.84
N ALA A 224 -30.92 -1.13 20.82
CA ALA A 224 -30.94 0.30 20.58
C ALA A 224 -29.68 0.79 19.81
N ALA A 225 -28.50 0.22 20.11
CA ALA A 225 -27.27 0.52 19.37
C ALA A 225 -27.34 0.06 17.90
N ALA A 226 -27.95 -1.10 17.62
CA ALA A 226 -28.11 -1.60 16.25
C ALA A 226 -29.10 -0.77 15.40
N LEU A 227 -30.18 -0.26 16.00
CA LEU A 227 -31.13 0.65 15.33
C LEU A 227 -30.55 2.06 15.11
N ALA A 228 -29.69 2.52 16.02
CA ALA A 228 -28.97 3.78 15.86
C ALA A 228 -27.97 3.76 14.69
N VAL A 229 -27.43 2.58 14.32
CA VAL A 229 -26.52 2.42 13.17
C VAL A 229 -27.26 2.60 11.83
N THR A 230 -28.49 2.09 11.72
CA THR A 230 -29.32 2.31 10.52
C THR A 230 -29.77 3.76 10.36
N ALA A 231 -30.00 4.50 11.45
CA ALA A 231 -30.37 5.92 11.41
C ALA A 231 -29.15 6.85 11.29
N GLY A 232 -28.04 6.55 11.95
CA GLY A 232 -26.81 7.35 11.93
C GLY A 232 -26.13 7.38 10.56
N GLY A 233 -26.16 6.26 9.82
CA GLY A 233 -25.70 6.21 8.43
C GLY A 233 -26.51 7.09 7.48
N THR A 234 -27.81 7.30 7.76
CA THR A 234 -28.67 8.20 6.97
C THR A 234 -28.51 9.68 7.33
N VAL A 235 -28.14 10.01 8.57
CA VAL A 235 -28.01 11.41 9.03
C VAL A 235 -26.73 12.10 8.50
N LEU A 236 -25.72 11.34 8.08
CA LEU A 236 -24.53 11.90 7.41
C LEU A 236 -24.80 12.41 5.98
N ALA A 237 -26.02 12.24 5.45
CA ALA A 237 -26.42 12.77 4.14
C ALA A 237 -26.63 14.30 4.12
N GLY A 238 -26.46 15.01 5.25
CA GLY A 238 -26.86 16.40 5.42
C GLY A 238 -25.79 17.48 5.27
N ARG A 239 -24.52 17.18 4.93
CA ARG A 239 -23.50 18.21 4.67
C ARG A 239 -22.71 17.89 3.42
N GLU A 240 -22.40 18.95 2.68
CA GLU A 240 -22.24 18.97 1.23
C GLU A 240 -21.36 17.86 0.61
N PRO A 241 -21.69 17.39 -0.60
CA PRO A 241 -20.89 16.42 -1.34
C PRO A 241 -19.44 16.92 -1.55
N VAL A 242 -18.47 16.14 -1.08
CA VAL A 242 -17.05 16.49 -1.15
C VAL A 242 -16.27 15.45 -1.98
N TRP A 243 -15.42 15.92 -2.89
CA TRP A 243 -14.77 15.11 -3.93
C TRP A 243 -13.32 14.81 -3.57
N ALA A 244 -12.94 13.63 -3.05
CA ALA A 244 -11.81 13.61 -2.11
C ALA A 244 -11.03 12.31 -1.80
N GLY A 245 -9.80 12.41 -1.25
CA GLY A 245 -9.03 11.29 -0.68
C GLY A 245 -8.02 11.67 0.42
N PHE A 246 -7.16 10.74 0.87
CA PHE A 246 -5.97 10.92 1.72
C PHE A 246 -5.03 9.72 1.54
N THR A 247 -3.70 9.92 1.61
CA THR A 247 -2.75 8.86 1.99
C THR A 247 -2.00 9.24 3.26
N ALA A 248 -2.03 8.35 4.23
CA ALA A 248 -0.90 7.87 5.02
C ALA A 248 -1.49 6.99 6.14
N ARG A 249 -0.81 5.89 6.40
CA ARG A 249 -1.17 4.89 7.41
C ARG A 249 -1.18 5.52 8.81
N THR A 250 -2.18 5.20 9.63
CA THR A 250 -2.10 5.36 11.09
C THR A 250 -1.61 4.03 11.68
N ALA A 251 -0.53 4.06 12.45
CA ALA A 251 -0.11 2.93 13.29
C ALA A 251 -0.63 3.16 14.71
N THR A 252 -1.37 2.21 15.26
CA THR A 252 -1.67 2.15 16.70
C THR A 252 -0.53 1.38 17.38
N ALA A 253 0.01 1.91 18.47
CA ALA A 253 0.96 1.18 19.32
C ALA A 253 0.23 -0.01 19.97
N GLY A 254 0.43 -1.20 19.41
CA GLY A 254 -0.18 -2.43 19.90
C GLY A 254 -0.20 -3.51 18.81
N ASN A 255 0.98 -4.09 18.57
CA ASN A 255 1.27 -5.20 17.65
C ASN A 255 1.16 -4.90 16.15
N THR A 256 2.30 -4.84 15.46
CA THR A 256 2.37 -4.96 14.01
C THR A 256 3.03 -6.28 13.61
N PHE A 257 2.29 -7.18 12.98
CA PHE A 257 2.88 -8.18 12.08
C PHE A 257 3.27 -7.46 10.79
N ARG A 258 4.56 -7.42 10.48
CA ARG A 258 5.06 -6.93 9.20
C ARG A 258 5.43 -8.13 8.32
N VAL A 259 4.66 -8.35 7.27
CA VAL A 259 5.23 -8.92 6.04
C VAL A 259 5.77 -7.73 5.25
N GLY A 260 7.10 -7.57 5.26
CA GLY A 260 7.75 -6.60 4.41
C GLY A 260 7.72 -7.09 2.97
N THR A 261 6.72 -6.68 2.18
CA THR A 261 6.94 -6.60 0.73
C THR A 261 7.78 -5.36 0.49
N TRP A 262 9.08 -5.57 0.29
CA TRP A 262 9.96 -4.55 -0.27
C TRP A 262 9.39 -4.14 -1.63
N PRO A 263 9.37 -2.84 -1.99
CA PRO A 263 9.07 -2.44 -3.35
C PRO A 263 9.94 -3.27 -4.28
N THR A 264 9.33 -3.87 -5.31
CA THR A 264 10.11 -4.55 -6.35
C THR A 264 11.09 -3.53 -6.91
N LEU A 265 12.38 -3.91 -7.02
CA LEU A 265 13.35 -3.10 -7.78
C LEU A 265 12.92 -3.19 -9.24
N ALA A 266 12.08 -2.25 -9.65
CA ALA A 266 11.59 -2.13 -11.00
C ALA A 266 12.34 -0.98 -11.66
N LEU A 267 12.91 -1.26 -12.84
CA LEU A 267 13.58 -0.24 -13.64
C LEU A 267 12.60 0.83 -14.15
N GLY A 268 11.30 0.56 -14.13
CA GLY A 268 10.28 1.51 -14.60
C GLY A 268 10.56 1.96 -16.04
N ARG A 269 10.42 3.26 -16.29
CA ARG A 269 10.74 3.85 -17.60
C ARG A 269 12.24 4.02 -17.86
N VAL A 270 13.10 3.76 -16.88
CA VAL A 270 14.56 3.69 -17.10
C VAL A 270 14.90 2.52 -18.03
N ALA A 271 14.06 1.46 -18.04
CA ALA A 271 14.31 0.27 -18.83
C ALA A 271 14.42 0.54 -20.34
N SER A 272 13.76 1.59 -20.86
CA SER A 272 13.80 1.98 -22.28
C SER A 272 15.07 2.73 -22.67
N PHE A 273 15.91 3.13 -21.72
CA PHE A 273 17.15 3.88 -21.96
C PHE A 273 18.38 3.03 -21.66
N ALA A 274 19.37 3.07 -22.55
CA ALA A 274 20.71 2.56 -22.29
C ALA A 274 21.53 3.56 -21.45
N LEU A 275 21.38 4.85 -21.74
CA LEU A 275 22.01 5.96 -21.03
C LEU A 275 20.97 6.98 -20.58
N LEU A 276 21.06 7.40 -19.32
CA LEU A 276 20.24 8.49 -18.79
C LEU A 276 21.11 9.40 -17.92
N ALA A 277 21.10 10.71 -18.16
CA ALA A 277 21.85 11.68 -17.37
C ALA A 277 21.01 12.90 -17.01
N ALA A 278 21.40 13.60 -15.95
CA ALA A 278 20.71 14.81 -15.52
C ALA A 278 21.17 16.06 -16.28
N THR A 279 22.49 16.22 -16.44
CA THR A 279 23.08 17.47 -16.95
C THR A 279 23.52 17.35 -18.41
N ARG A 280 24.34 16.35 -18.75
CA ARG A 280 24.79 16.08 -20.11
C ARG A 280 25.26 14.64 -20.31
N VAL A 281 25.20 14.17 -21.56
CA VAL A 281 25.88 12.96 -22.01
C VAL A 281 26.93 13.37 -23.03
N ALA A 282 28.20 13.10 -22.76
CA ALA A 282 29.29 13.54 -23.62
C ALA A 282 30.24 12.37 -23.92
N ASN A 283 30.56 12.20 -25.20
CA ASN A 283 31.69 11.39 -25.61
C ASN A 283 32.92 12.30 -25.75
N GLU A 284 33.83 12.17 -24.79
CA GLU A 284 35.06 12.93 -24.67
C GLU A 284 36.26 12.20 -25.30
N ALA A 285 36.03 11.13 -26.07
CA ALA A 285 37.08 10.50 -26.85
C ALA A 285 37.63 11.48 -27.90
N PRO A 286 38.94 11.43 -28.22
CA PRO A 286 39.50 12.21 -29.33
C PRO A 286 38.69 11.98 -30.61
N TYR A 287 38.24 13.06 -31.24
CA TYR A 287 37.38 13.07 -32.43
C TYR A 287 36.02 12.36 -32.26
N GLY A 288 35.61 12.03 -31.02
CA GLY A 288 34.40 11.26 -30.74
C GLY A 288 34.48 9.78 -31.14
N ILE A 289 35.69 9.25 -31.44
CA ILE A 289 35.82 7.91 -32.00
C ILE A 289 35.82 6.84 -30.90
N GLY A 290 35.12 5.74 -31.14
CA GLY A 290 35.24 4.50 -30.37
C GLY A 290 34.25 4.34 -29.22
N SER A 291 33.27 5.24 -29.07
CA SER A 291 32.15 5.03 -28.15
C SER A 291 30.91 4.60 -28.93
N SER A 292 30.20 3.58 -28.44
CA SER A 292 28.99 3.06 -29.09
C SER A 292 27.92 2.74 -28.06
N VAL A 293 26.68 3.13 -28.33
CA VAL A 293 25.53 2.98 -27.46
C VAL A 293 24.43 2.23 -28.20
N VAL A 294 24.16 1.00 -27.76
CA VAL A 294 23.03 0.21 -28.25
C VAL A 294 21.84 0.45 -27.34
N GLY A 295 20.92 1.30 -27.79
CA GLY A 295 19.71 1.71 -27.07
C GLY A 295 19.52 3.24 -27.03
N SER A 296 18.42 3.68 -26.42
CA SER A 296 18.08 5.12 -26.36
C SER A 296 18.90 5.87 -25.31
N VAL A 297 19.15 7.15 -25.58
CA VAL A 297 19.91 8.07 -24.73
C VAL A 297 18.99 9.20 -24.28
N GLY A 298 18.89 9.42 -22.96
CA GLY A 298 18.08 10.49 -22.38
C GLY A 298 18.92 11.49 -21.59
N VAL A 299 18.60 12.77 -21.72
CA VAL A 299 19.13 13.83 -20.83
C VAL A 299 17.97 14.68 -20.35
N SER A 300 17.87 14.90 -19.04
CA SER A 300 16.89 15.82 -18.46
C SER A 300 17.27 16.21 -17.03
N PRO A 301 17.18 17.47 -16.59
CA PRO A 301 16.67 18.64 -17.32
C PRO A 301 17.63 19.18 -18.37
N GLY A 302 18.88 18.72 -18.38
CA GLY A 302 19.85 19.07 -19.40
C GLY A 302 19.41 18.66 -20.80
N THR A 303 20.02 19.27 -21.80
CA THR A 303 19.73 19.01 -23.22
C THR A 303 20.98 18.65 -24.02
N THR A 304 22.13 18.61 -23.38
CA THR A 304 23.41 18.43 -24.07
C THR A 304 23.73 16.95 -24.28
N VAL A 305 23.79 16.55 -25.55
CA VAL A 305 24.37 15.28 -26.00
C VAL A 305 25.41 15.61 -27.06
N SER A 306 26.68 15.30 -26.82
CA SER A 306 27.80 15.72 -27.67
C SER A 306 28.87 14.63 -27.87
N GLY A 307 29.64 14.76 -28.94
CA GLY A 307 30.75 13.85 -29.26
C GLY A 307 30.34 12.51 -29.87
N PHE A 308 29.05 12.32 -30.18
CA PHE A 308 28.53 11.13 -30.86
C PHE A 308 28.29 11.42 -32.33
N TRP A 309 28.67 10.47 -33.17
CA TRP A 309 28.37 10.44 -34.58
C TRP A 309 26.99 9.79 -34.78
N SER A 310 26.39 9.94 -35.96
CA SER A 310 25.01 9.50 -36.22
C SER A 310 24.80 7.98 -36.08
N TRP A 311 25.86 7.18 -36.20
CA TRP A 311 25.83 5.73 -36.05
C TRP A 311 26.29 5.22 -34.68
N ASP A 312 26.79 6.10 -33.80
CA ASP A 312 27.26 5.69 -32.47
C ASP A 312 26.10 5.35 -31.53
N ILE A 313 24.89 5.86 -31.81
CA ILE A 313 23.68 5.61 -31.02
C ILE A 313 22.65 4.92 -31.91
N THR A 314 22.25 3.70 -31.56
CA THR A 314 21.23 2.96 -32.33
C THR A 314 19.80 3.34 -31.99
N GLY A 315 19.56 3.89 -30.79
CA GLY A 315 18.24 4.28 -30.31
C GLY A 315 17.90 5.76 -30.48
N SER A 316 16.79 6.18 -29.87
CA SER A 316 16.37 7.59 -29.87
C SER A 316 17.23 8.43 -28.93
N VAL A 317 17.51 9.68 -29.32
CA VAL A 317 18.15 10.67 -28.46
C VAL A 317 17.11 11.66 -27.95
N GLU A 318 16.84 11.60 -26.66
CA GLU A 318 15.81 12.39 -26.00
C GLU A 318 16.42 13.50 -25.15
N ARG A 319 16.16 14.75 -25.54
CA ARG A 319 16.70 15.95 -24.89
C ARG A 319 15.57 16.69 -24.18
N ASN A 320 15.48 16.54 -22.88
CA ASN A 320 14.47 17.12 -22.00
C ASN A 320 13.00 16.87 -22.44
N THR A 321 12.73 15.73 -23.07
CA THR A 321 11.38 15.28 -23.44
C THR A 321 10.58 14.89 -22.19
N ALA A 322 9.25 14.74 -22.32
CA ALA A 322 8.43 14.20 -21.24
C ALA A 322 8.87 12.78 -20.83
N THR A 323 9.21 11.95 -21.80
CA THR A 323 9.69 10.57 -21.58
C THR A 323 11.02 10.55 -20.82
N ALA A 324 12.01 11.38 -21.18
CA ALA A 324 13.27 11.51 -20.44
C ALA A 324 13.07 12.08 -19.02
N ARG A 325 12.16 13.06 -18.84
CA ARG A 325 11.78 13.59 -17.52
C ARG A 325 11.19 12.51 -16.61
N ASN A 326 10.23 11.74 -17.14
CA ASN A 326 9.57 10.66 -16.41
C ASN A 326 10.54 9.51 -16.11
N ALA A 327 11.41 9.14 -17.06
CA ALA A 327 12.45 8.13 -16.83
C ALA A 327 13.44 8.58 -15.74
N ARG A 328 13.79 9.87 -15.66
CA ARG A 328 14.63 10.39 -14.58
C ARG A 328 13.93 10.35 -13.22
N ALA A 329 12.63 10.68 -13.16
CA ALA A 329 11.86 10.56 -11.94
C ALA A 329 11.84 9.09 -11.44
N ASP A 330 11.62 8.14 -12.35
CA ASP A 330 11.69 6.71 -12.05
C ASP A 330 13.10 6.27 -11.62
N ALA A 331 14.17 6.83 -12.23
CA ALA A 331 15.55 6.59 -11.82
C ALA A 331 15.86 7.10 -10.41
N LEU A 332 15.32 8.26 -10.03
CA LEU A 332 15.47 8.80 -8.68
C LEU A 332 14.73 7.94 -7.66
N ALA A 333 13.50 7.51 -7.99
CA ALA A 333 12.76 6.56 -7.15
C ALA A 333 13.50 5.21 -7.03
N LEU A 334 14.10 4.72 -8.10
CA LEU A 334 14.94 3.52 -8.08
C LEU A 334 16.17 3.71 -7.18
N TYR A 335 16.84 4.86 -7.28
CA TYR A 335 17.97 5.20 -6.42
C TYR A 335 17.58 5.23 -4.92
N ASP A 336 16.49 5.91 -4.58
CA ASP A 336 16.01 6.03 -3.20
C ASP A 336 15.54 4.69 -2.63
N THR A 337 14.79 3.91 -3.42
CA THR A 337 14.36 2.56 -3.02
C THR A 337 15.52 1.60 -2.84
N THR A 338 16.55 1.68 -3.69
CA THR A 338 17.77 0.87 -3.57
C THR A 338 18.54 1.23 -2.29
N ARG A 339 18.66 2.53 -2.00
CA ARG A 339 19.35 3.03 -0.80
C ARG A 339 18.60 2.75 0.50
N ALA A 340 17.26 2.70 0.46
CA ALA A 340 16.43 2.41 1.63
C ALA A 340 16.39 0.92 2.01
N ARG A 341 16.94 0.01 1.18
CA ARG A 341 16.99 -1.42 1.52
C ARG A 341 17.93 -1.67 2.69
N ALA A 342 17.61 -2.67 3.51
CA ALA A 342 18.51 -3.08 4.57
C ALA A 342 19.69 -3.86 3.97
N ALA A 343 20.92 -3.56 4.42
CA ALA A 343 22.07 -4.37 4.06
C ALA A 343 21.91 -5.78 4.62
N THR A 344 21.96 -6.78 3.75
CA THR A 344 22.10 -8.17 4.16
C THR A 344 23.56 -8.52 4.47
N ARG A 345 24.52 -7.69 4.04
CA ARG A 345 25.96 -7.90 4.22
C ARG A 345 26.71 -6.58 4.41
N ALA A 346 27.74 -6.61 5.26
CA ALA A 346 28.72 -5.53 5.36
C ALA A 346 29.60 -5.50 4.10
N ALA A 347 29.65 -4.36 3.41
CA ALA A 347 30.45 -4.22 2.19
C ALA A 347 31.93 -3.93 2.49
N SER A 348 32.83 -4.67 1.85
CA SER A 348 34.28 -4.47 1.90
C SER A 348 34.76 -3.33 1.00
N THR A 349 35.97 -2.80 1.24
CA THR A 349 36.62 -1.77 0.40
C THR A 349 36.74 -2.26 -1.03
N THR A 350 37.17 -3.51 -1.13
CA THR A 350 37.42 -4.21 -2.37
C THR A 350 36.39 -5.31 -2.50
N VAL A 351 35.69 -5.33 -3.63
CA VAL A 351 34.72 -6.35 -3.99
C VAL A 351 35.32 -7.20 -5.09
N THR A 352 35.44 -8.51 -4.84
CA THR A 352 36.02 -9.49 -5.77
C THR A 352 35.51 -10.89 -5.42
N GLY A 353 35.72 -11.86 -6.33
CA GLY A 353 35.31 -13.24 -6.14
C GLY A 353 33.81 -13.46 -6.31
N THR A 354 33.29 -14.55 -5.74
CA THR A 354 31.88 -14.92 -5.87
C THR A 354 31.01 -14.30 -4.77
N LEU A 355 29.95 -13.60 -5.17
CA LEU A 355 28.95 -13.05 -4.25
C LEU A 355 27.60 -13.77 -4.41
N PRO A 356 26.95 -14.13 -3.29
CA PRO A 356 25.56 -14.59 -3.31
C PRO A 356 24.59 -13.40 -3.46
N PRO A 357 23.29 -13.67 -3.73
CA PRO A 357 22.27 -12.63 -3.84
C PRO A 357 22.14 -11.84 -2.53
N GLY A 358 21.91 -10.53 -2.63
CA GLY A 358 21.74 -9.67 -1.48
C GLY A 358 22.10 -8.21 -1.71
N VAL A 359 22.00 -7.43 -0.64
CA VAL A 359 22.29 -6.00 -0.58
C VAL A 359 23.54 -5.76 0.27
N ALA A 360 24.56 -5.14 -0.32
CA ALA A 360 25.80 -4.77 0.32
C ALA A 360 25.92 -3.24 0.37
N HIS A 361 25.86 -2.66 1.58
CA HIS A 361 26.03 -1.22 1.78
C HIS A 361 27.39 -0.88 2.35
N ARG A 362 28.01 0.16 1.78
CA ARG A 362 29.25 0.76 2.27
C ARG A 362 29.11 2.26 2.45
N ASN A 363 29.51 2.76 3.62
CA ASN A 363 29.68 4.19 3.89
C ASN A 363 31.11 4.63 3.53
N GLY A 364 31.52 4.41 2.29
CA GLY A 364 32.86 4.73 1.78
C GLY A 364 33.07 4.23 0.35
N PRO A 365 34.25 4.46 -0.24
CA PRO A 365 34.54 4.05 -1.61
C PRO A 365 34.52 2.53 -1.74
N VAL A 366 33.98 2.04 -2.86
CA VAL A 366 33.94 0.63 -3.25
C VAL A 366 34.80 0.47 -4.50
N HIS A 367 35.75 -0.46 -4.46
CA HIS A 367 36.58 -0.84 -5.60
C HIS A 367 36.21 -2.26 -6.06
N VAL A 368 35.69 -2.40 -7.28
CA VAL A 368 35.45 -3.71 -7.89
C VAL A 368 36.72 -4.10 -8.63
N THR A 369 37.35 -5.21 -8.22
CA THR A 369 38.66 -5.65 -8.71
C THR A 369 38.62 -7.10 -9.20
N GLY A 370 39.43 -7.40 -10.22
CA GLY A 370 39.50 -8.74 -10.79
C GLY A 370 38.14 -9.22 -11.32
N THR A 371 37.87 -10.50 -11.18
CA THR A 371 36.59 -11.10 -11.59
C THR A 371 35.61 -11.12 -10.42
N LEU A 372 34.48 -10.43 -10.59
CA LEU A 372 33.33 -10.47 -9.68
C LEU A 372 32.27 -11.40 -10.26
N THR A 373 32.03 -12.53 -9.60
CA THR A 373 31.01 -13.50 -10.03
C THR A 373 29.76 -13.34 -9.17
N LEU A 374 28.63 -13.01 -9.80
CA LEU A 374 27.33 -12.92 -9.13
C LEU A 374 26.57 -14.22 -9.37
N ASP A 375 26.42 -14.99 -8.30
CA ASP A 375 25.84 -16.32 -8.34
C ASP A 375 24.41 -16.30 -7.80
N ALA A 376 23.44 -16.47 -8.69
CA ALA A 376 22.02 -16.51 -8.34
C ALA A 376 21.59 -17.81 -7.65
N ARG A 377 22.46 -18.83 -7.56
CA ARG A 377 22.20 -20.13 -6.92
C ARG A 377 20.93 -20.83 -7.44
N GLY A 378 20.58 -20.60 -8.70
CA GLY A 378 19.40 -21.17 -9.34
C GLY A 378 18.12 -20.33 -9.21
N ASP A 379 18.16 -19.19 -8.53
CA ASP A 379 17.03 -18.27 -8.40
C ASP A 379 17.10 -17.12 -9.41
N ALA A 380 16.31 -17.19 -10.48
CA ALA A 380 16.24 -16.13 -11.50
C ALA A 380 15.69 -14.78 -10.98
N SER A 381 15.09 -14.77 -9.80
CA SER A 381 14.61 -13.56 -9.11
C SER A 381 15.66 -12.92 -8.20
N ALA A 382 16.84 -13.54 -8.08
CA ALA A 382 17.95 -13.04 -7.28
C ALA A 382 18.32 -11.59 -7.65
N VAL A 383 18.49 -10.77 -6.60
CA VAL A 383 18.87 -9.36 -6.72
C VAL A 383 20.24 -9.16 -6.09
N PHE A 384 21.09 -8.40 -6.77
CA PHE A 384 22.39 -7.99 -6.28
C PHE A 384 22.44 -6.47 -6.23
N VAL A 385 22.62 -5.91 -5.04
CA VAL A 385 22.78 -4.46 -4.85
C VAL A 385 24.10 -4.21 -4.15
N ILE A 386 24.94 -3.36 -4.73
CA ILE A 386 26.19 -2.91 -4.13
C ILE A 386 26.17 -1.39 -4.10
N THR A 387 26.27 -0.81 -2.91
CA THR A 387 26.29 0.64 -2.74
C THR A 387 27.57 1.14 -2.07
N GLY A 388 28.07 2.28 -2.54
CA GLY A 388 29.21 2.98 -1.96
C GLY A 388 29.08 4.49 -2.10
N THR A 389 30.00 5.24 -1.47
CA THR A 389 30.07 6.68 -1.70
C THR A 389 30.48 6.96 -3.15
N SER A 390 31.57 6.33 -3.57
CA SER A 390 31.97 6.18 -4.97
C SER A 390 32.13 4.70 -5.29
N VAL A 391 31.86 4.33 -6.54
CA VAL A 391 32.10 2.97 -7.04
C VAL A 391 33.10 3.04 -8.16
N THR A 392 34.21 2.32 -8.04
CA THR A 392 35.27 2.28 -9.05
C THR A 392 35.47 0.85 -9.50
N PHE A 393 35.23 0.59 -10.78
CA PHE A 393 35.64 -0.66 -11.42
C PHE A 393 37.07 -0.48 -11.88
N THR A 394 38.01 -1.21 -11.28
CA THR A 394 39.42 -1.08 -11.61
C THR A 394 39.70 -1.61 -13.00
N ALA A 395 40.84 -1.22 -13.57
CA ALA A 395 41.23 -1.65 -14.91
C ALA A 395 41.22 -3.19 -15.04
N GLY A 396 40.66 -3.68 -16.15
CA GLY A 396 40.53 -5.12 -16.42
C GLY A 396 39.55 -5.89 -15.52
N SER A 397 38.76 -5.22 -14.68
CA SER A 397 37.75 -5.91 -13.85
C SER A 397 36.60 -6.47 -14.71
N SER A 398 36.03 -7.60 -14.30
CA SER A 398 34.96 -8.27 -15.07
C SER A 398 33.85 -8.75 -14.16
N VAL A 399 32.60 -8.40 -14.49
CA VAL A 399 31.40 -8.87 -13.78
C VAL A 399 30.76 -10.01 -14.57
N VAL A 400 30.75 -11.19 -13.96
CA VAL A 400 30.22 -12.42 -14.55
C VAL A 400 28.95 -12.84 -13.81
N LEU A 401 27.89 -13.13 -14.56
CA LEU A 401 26.61 -13.60 -14.02
C LEU A 401 26.51 -15.10 -14.23
N VAL A 402 26.20 -15.86 -13.17
CA VAL A 402 26.09 -17.32 -13.23
C VAL A 402 24.80 -17.82 -12.57
N ASN A 403 24.43 -19.07 -12.87
CA ASN A 403 23.32 -19.80 -12.24
C ASN A 403 21.97 -19.05 -12.24
N GLY A 404 21.64 -18.37 -13.35
CA GLY A 404 20.36 -17.68 -13.54
C GLY A 404 20.35 -16.19 -13.17
N ALA A 405 21.50 -15.59 -12.85
CA ALA A 405 21.58 -14.16 -12.55
C ALA A 405 21.30 -13.31 -13.81
N SER A 406 20.41 -12.32 -13.67
CA SER A 406 20.03 -11.38 -14.74
C SER A 406 20.69 -10.00 -14.54
N ALA A 407 21.17 -9.39 -15.62
CA ALA A 407 21.79 -8.06 -15.58
C ALA A 407 20.82 -6.98 -15.09
N ASP A 408 19.53 -7.10 -15.39
CA ASP A 408 18.50 -6.13 -14.95
C ASP A 408 18.30 -6.11 -13.43
N ARG A 409 18.75 -7.16 -12.72
CA ARG A 409 18.64 -7.30 -11.26
C ARG A 409 19.97 -7.09 -10.53
N VAL A 410 20.98 -6.62 -11.22
CA VAL A 410 22.28 -6.25 -10.66
C VAL A 410 22.39 -4.73 -10.66
N LEU A 411 22.48 -4.11 -9.48
CA LEU A 411 22.56 -2.67 -9.32
C LEU A 411 23.85 -2.28 -8.59
N PHE A 412 24.62 -1.39 -9.21
CA PHE A 412 25.78 -0.75 -8.60
C PHE A 412 25.46 0.73 -8.36
N LEU A 413 25.43 1.17 -7.11
CA LEU A 413 25.00 2.51 -6.72
C LEU A 413 26.14 3.31 -6.10
N GLY A 414 26.49 4.45 -6.70
CA GLY A 414 27.39 5.46 -6.14
C GLY A 414 26.62 6.69 -5.67
N THR A 415 26.84 7.16 -4.44
CA THR A 415 26.20 8.39 -3.93
C THR A 415 26.86 9.67 -4.44
N SER A 416 28.09 9.59 -4.93
CA SER A 416 28.76 10.64 -5.69
C SER A 416 29.02 10.12 -7.09
N THR A 417 30.26 9.74 -7.41
CA THR A 417 30.68 9.36 -8.75
C THR A 417 30.81 7.86 -8.91
N VAL A 418 30.58 7.38 -10.13
CA VAL A 418 30.91 6.02 -10.53
C VAL A 418 31.92 6.07 -11.67
N THR A 419 33.02 5.33 -11.52
CA THR A 419 34.10 5.29 -12.51
C THR A 419 34.29 3.87 -13.00
N VAL A 420 34.28 3.69 -14.31
CA VAL A 420 34.57 2.42 -14.97
C VAL A 420 35.86 2.60 -15.75
N SER A 421 36.94 1.98 -15.25
CA SER A 421 38.29 2.13 -15.81
C SER A 421 38.53 1.24 -17.04
N GLU A 422 39.67 1.43 -17.68
CA GLU A 422 40.05 0.77 -18.93
C GLU A 422 39.98 -0.76 -18.86
N GLY A 423 39.41 -1.36 -19.90
CA GLY A 423 39.28 -2.80 -20.05
C GLY A 423 38.28 -3.45 -19.09
N ALA A 424 37.54 -2.66 -18.29
CA ALA A 424 36.53 -3.21 -17.40
C ALA A 424 35.27 -3.63 -18.18
N TYR A 425 34.74 -4.80 -17.85
CA TYR A 425 33.52 -5.36 -18.42
C TYR A 425 32.45 -5.50 -17.33
N VAL A 426 31.46 -4.63 -17.36
CA VAL A 426 30.39 -4.56 -16.34
C VAL A 426 29.10 -5.13 -16.89
N ARG A 427 28.43 -5.98 -16.10
CA ARG A 427 27.08 -6.48 -16.38
C ARG A 427 26.10 -5.98 -15.32
N GLY A 428 25.13 -5.18 -15.75
CA GLY A 428 24.06 -4.68 -14.89
C GLY A 428 23.83 -3.18 -14.96
N VAL A 429 23.07 -2.66 -14.00
CA VAL A 429 22.65 -1.27 -13.95
C VAL A 429 23.58 -0.47 -13.06
N VAL A 430 24.28 0.49 -13.67
CA VAL A 430 25.15 1.43 -12.98
C VAL A 430 24.36 2.70 -12.68
N LEU A 431 24.13 2.98 -11.40
CA LEU A 431 23.46 4.19 -10.93
C LEU A 431 24.44 5.08 -10.16
N ALA A 432 24.53 6.34 -10.53
CA ALA A 432 25.24 7.36 -9.76
C ALA A 432 24.29 8.51 -9.42
N ASN A 433 24.44 9.08 -8.23
CA ASN A 433 23.79 10.35 -7.93
C ASN A 433 24.51 11.51 -8.63
N GLY A 434 25.84 11.52 -8.60
CA GLY A 434 26.69 12.44 -9.36
C GLY A 434 27.09 11.88 -10.72
N ASP A 435 28.31 12.17 -11.16
CA ASP A 435 28.77 11.84 -12.50
C ASP A 435 29.16 10.36 -12.69
N VAL A 436 28.91 9.84 -13.89
CA VAL A 436 29.45 8.54 -14.33
C VAL A 436 30.53 8.78 -15.37
N SER A 437 31.72 8.21 -15.17
CA SER A 437 32.82 8.25 -16.13
C SER A 437 33.17 6.85 -16.60
N LEU A 438 33.17 6.63 -17.91
CA LEU A 438 33.53 5.37 -18.55
C LEU A 438 34.72 5.61 -19.46
N VAL A 439 35.82 4.89 -19.23
CA VAL A 439 37.05 5.02 -20.02
C VAL A 439 37.41 3.64 -20.55
N ARG A 440 37.35 3.47 -21.89
CA ARG A 440 37.74 2.23 -22.59
C ARG A 440 37.11 0.98 -21.97
N ALA A 441 35.84 1.08 -21.62
CA ALA A 441 35.10 0.08 -20.87
C ALA A 441 33.87 -0.39 -21.62
N THR A 442 33.38 -1.57 -21.27
CA THR A 442 32.16 -2.15 -21.83
C THR A 442 31.14 -2.39 -20.73
N VAL A 443 29.92 -1.89 -20.92
CA VAL A 443 28.79 -2.09 -20.01
C VAL A 443 27.67 -2.81 -20.76
N ALA A 444 27.42 -4.06 -20.40
CA ALA A 444 26.25 -4.82 -20.84
C ALA A 444 25.15 -4.64 -19.79
N GLY A 445 24.34 -3.60 -19.98
CA GLY A 445 23.47 -3.06 -18.96
C GLY A 445 23.03 -1.64 -19.25
N ARG A 446 22.78 -0.86 -18.20
CA ARG A 446 22.33 0.52 -18.31
C ARG A 446 23.18 1.42 -17.44
N VAL A 447 23.39 2.65 -17.87
CA VAL A 447 24.13 3.66 -17.10
C VAL A 447 23.21 4.85 -16.84
N VAL A 448 23.07 5.20 -15.57
CA VAL A 448 22.13 6.21 -15.11
C VAL A 448 22.83 7.16 -14.14
N SER A 449 22.73 8.45 -14.40
CA SER A 449 23.13 9.52 -13.49
C SER A 449 21.90 10.36 -13.12
N THR A 450 21.53 10.42 -11.84
CA THR A 450 20.31 11.08 -11.39
C THR A 450 20.46 12.61 -11.21
N GLN A 451 21.67 13.10 -10.91
CA GLN A 451 21.97 14.54 -10.77
C GLN A 451 23.21 15.01 -11.54
N GLY A 452 24.01 14.11 -12.11
CA GLY A 452 25.24 14.44 -12.82
C GLY A 452 25.21 14.20 -14.33
N ALA A 453 26.42 14.15 -14.91
CA ALA A 453 26.70 13.86 -16.30
C ALA A 453 27.10 12.39 -16.50
N VAL A 454 26.97 11.90 -17.73
CA VAL A 454 27.57 10.64 -18.16
C VAL A 454 28.64 10.94 -19.21
N LEU A 455 29.90 10.64 -18.89
CA LEU A 455 31.08 10.94 -19.69
C LEU A 455 31.67 9.63 -20.22
N LEU A 456 31.77 9.51 -21.54
CA LEU A 456 32.31 8.34 -22.22
C LEU A 456 33.63 8.70 -22.88
N ARG A 457 34.61 7.79 -22.82
CA ARG A 457 35.86 7.87 -23.59
C ARG A 457 36.15 6.50 -24.18
N ALA A 458 35.79 6.32 -25.44
CA ALA A 458 35.91 5.05 -26.17
C ALA A 458 35.23 3.88 -25.45
N ALA A 459 33.99 4.08 -24.99
CA ALA A 459 33.24 3.11 -24.19
C ALA A 459 32.04 2.54 -24.96
N THR A 460 31.77 1.26 -24.75
CA THR A 460 30.63 0.56 -25.37
C THR A 460 29.55 0.27 -24.33
N ILE A 461 28.33 0.70 -24.57
CA ILE A 461 27.16 0.37 -23.76
C ILE A 461 26.18 -0.41 -24.62
N ALA A 462 25.72 -1.55 -24.11
CA ALA A 462 24.66 -2.33 -24.72
C ALA A 462 23.59 -2.62 -23.67
N ALA A 463 22.40 -2.06 -23.87
CA ALA A 463 21.25 -2.45 -23.07
C ALA A 463 20.95 -3.95 -23.28
N PRO A 464 20.58 -4.69 -22.22
CA PRO A 464 20.30 -6.12 -22.28
C PRO A 464 19.02 -6.45 -23.04
#